data_AF-A0A7J7GV18-F1
#
_entry.id   AF-A0A7J7GV18-F1
#
_cell.length_a   1.000
_cell.length_b   1.000
_cell.length_c   1.000
_cell.angle_alpha   90.00
_cell.angle_beta   90.00
_cell.angle_gamma   90.00
#
_symmetry.space_group_name_H-M   'P 1'
#
loop_
_entity.id
_entity.type
_entity.pdbx_description
1 polymer ?
#
loop_
_entity_poly.entity_id
_entity_poly.type
_entity_poly.pdbx_seq_one_letter_code
_entity_poly.pdbx_strand_id
1 'polypeptide(L)'
;SASDHTSLKKWIVQRLIRDGFEASLCRTSWPATIGRPLGDYEYIDVLMKDSTGGGDETVRLIVDMDFKSQFELARPISTYLELTVSLPSIFVGSEEKLIEIICLDCLAHSINNFLKTTQRWNLDLIVLFSYCQI
;
A
#
# COMPACT_ATOMS: atom_id res chain seq x y z
N SER A 1 -11.37 -9.32 -12.84
CA SER A 1 -11.94 -7.99 -13.17
C SER A 1 -11.89 -7.15 -11.90
N ALA A 2 -11.69 -5.83 -11.96
CA ALA A 2 -11.61 -4.98 -10.75
C ALA A 2 -12.81 -5.18 -9.77
N SER A 3 -13.95 -5.65 -10.29
CA SER A 3 -15.13 -6.11 -9.53
C SER A 3 -14.84 -7.21 -8.49
N ASP A 4 -13.89 -8.10 -8.78
CA ASP A 4 -13.67 -9.33 -8.01
C ASP A 4 -12.79 -9.04 -6.77
N HIS A 5 -11.80 -8.16 -6.93
CA HIS A 5 -10.92 -7.73 -5.82
C HIS A 5 -11.69 -6.89 -4.80
N THR A 6 -12.54 -5.96 -5.24
CA THR A 6 -13.40 -5.20 -4.32
C THR A 6 -14.41 -6.10 -3.61
N SER A 7 -14.91 -7.15 -4.27
CA SER A 7 -15.80 -8.13 -3.64
C SER A 7 -15.10 -8.93 -2.54
N LEU A 8 -13.85 -9.35 -2.78
CA LEU A 8 -13.02 -10.03 -1.79
C LEU A 8 -12.66 -9.13 -0.60
N LYS A 9 -12.25 -7.89 -0.85
CA LYS A 9 -11.93 -6.93 0.22
C LYS A 9 -13.14 -6.65 1.12
N LYS A 10 -14.33 -6.48 0.53
CA LYS A 10 -15.60 -6.35 1.28
C LYS A 10 -15.90 -7.58 2.14
N TRP A 11 -15.65 -8.78 1.62
CA TRP A 11 -15.83 -10.01 2.40
C TRP A 11 -14.87 -10.07 3.60
N ILE A 12 -13.61 -9.65 3.44
CA ILE A 12 -12.64 -9.57 4.54
C ILE A 12 -13.08 -8.56 5.58
N VAL A 13 -13.52 -7.37 5.18
CA VAL A 13 -14.07 -6.36 6.11
C VAL A 13 -15.22 -6.94 6.93
N GLN A 14 -16.19 -7.61 6.28
CA GLN A 14 -17.29 -8.26 6.99
C GLN A 14 -16.83 -9.36 7.95
N ARG A 15 -15.80 -10.13 7.57
CA ARG A 15 -15.20 -11.14 8.43
C ARG A 15 -14.57 -10.51 9.67
N LEU A 16 -13.76 -9.47 9.50
CA LEU A 16 -13.09 -8.75 10.59
C LEU A 16 -14.09 -8.14 11.58
N ILE A 17 -15.14 -7.50 11.06
CA ILE A 17 -16.22 -6.94 11.89
C ILE A 17 -16.91 -8.03 12.71
N ARG A 18 -17.21 -9.18 12.09
CA ARG A 18 -17.82 -10.33 12.79
C ARG A 18 -16.90 -10.90 13.88
N ASP A 19 -15.60 -10.84 13.66
CA ASP A 19 -14.59 -11.32 14.59
C ASP A 19 -14.27 -10.27 15.69
N GLY A 20 -14.92 -9.10 15.67
CA GLY A 20 -14.89 -8.08 16.73
C GLY A 20 -13.94 -6.91 16.48
N PHE A 21 -13.34 -6.82 15.30
CA PHE A 21 -12.46 -5.72 14.91
C PHE A 21 -13.26 -4.55 14.31
N GLU A 22 -12.76 -3.33 14.49
CA GLU A 22 -13.24 -2.20 13.70
C GLU A 22 -12.48 -2.19 12.38
N ALA A 23 -13.17 -2.44 11.26
CA ALA A 23 -12.55 -2.52 9.95
C ALA A 23 -13.38 -1.80 8.88
N SER A 24 -12.72 -1.14 7.94
CA SER A 24 -13.38 -0.42 6.85
C SER A 24 -12.59 -0.50 5.55
N LEU A 25 -13.28 -0.25 4.43
CA LEU A 25 -12.66 -0.16 3.12
C LEU A 25 -12.30 1.29 2.85
N CYS A 26 -11.02 1.59 2.72
CA CYS A 26 -10.52 2.91 2.40
C CYS A 26 -10.19 3.00 0.93
N ARG A 27 -10.61 4.10 0.29
CA ARG A 27 -10.32 4.38 -1.11
C ARG A 27 -9.69 5.76 -1.25
N THR A 28 -8.57 5.83 -1.95
CA THR A 28 -7.93 7.07 -2.34
C THR A 28 -8.00 7.22 -3.85
N SER A 29 -8.05 8.45 -4.35
CA SER A 29 -8.07 8.72 -5.79
C SER A 29 -7.34 10.01 -6.07
N TRP A 30 -6.64 10.08 -7.20
CA TRP A 30 -5.90 11.28 -7.60
C TRP A 30 -6.22 11.66 -9.04
N PRO A 31 -6.29 12.97 -9.35
CA PRO A 31 -6.54 13.44 -10.70
C PRO A 31 -5.36 13.15 -11.62
N ALA A 32 -5.64 13.08 -12.93
CA ALA A 32 -4.60 13.07 -13.94
C ALA A 32 -3.85 14.42 -13.94
N THR A 33 -2.52 14.37 -14.01
CA THR A 33 -1.66 15.55 -14.15
C THR A 33 -0.61 15.32 -15.23
N ILE A 34 0.17 16.34 -15.60
CA ILE A 34 1.23 16.18 -16.61
C ILE A 34 2.22 15.14 -16.10
N GLY A 35 2.28 13.99 -16.78
CA GLY A 35 3.13 12.86 -16.40
C GLY A 35 2.51 11.84 -15.43
N ARG A 36 1.24 12.01 -15.04
CA ARG A 36 0.53 11.09 -14.13
C ARG A 36 -0.87 10.75 -14.67
N PRO A 37 -1.20 9.46 -14.88
CA PRO A 37 -2.56 9.07 -15.23
C PRO A 37 -3.51 9.23 -14.04
N LEU A 38 -4.81 9.38 -14.33
CA LEU A 38 -5.87 9.23 -13.32
C LEU A 38 -5.74 7.85 -12.67
N GLY A 39 -5.89 7.79 -11.35
CA GLY A 39 -5.90 6.51 -10.66
C GLY A 39 -6.66 6.56 -9.35
N ASP A 40 -6.98 5.37 -8.87
CA ASP A 40 -7.61 5.11 -7.59
C ASP A 40 -6.99 3.88 -6.94
N TYR A 41 -7.05 3.85 -5.62
CA TYR A 41 -6.49 2.79 -4.82
C TYR A 41 -7.43 2.42 -3.69
N GLU A 42 -7.52 1.13 -3.38
CA GLU A 42 -8.42 0.61 -2.34
C GLU A 42 -7.65 -0.31 -1.40
N TYR A 43 -7.76 -0.11 -0.10
CA TYR A 43 -7.16 -0.94 0.94
C TYR A 43 -8.13 -1.12 2.10
N ILE A 44 -7.82 -2.02 3.03
CA ILE A 44 -8.62 -2.24 4.24
C ILE A 44 -7.89 -1.59 5.41
N ASP A 45 -8.61 -0.79 6.18
CA ASP A 45 -8.12 -0.19 7.42
C ASP A 45 -8.73 -0.93 8.60
N VAL A 46 -7.92 -1.28 9.60
CA VAL A 46 -8.33 -2.07 10.76
C VAL A 46 -7.82 -1.40 12.03
N LEU A 47 -8.71 -1.10 12.97
CA LEU A 47 -8.36 -0.71 14.31
C LEU A 47 -8.44 -1.92 15.24
N MET A 48 -7.32 -2.24 15.86
CA MET A 48 -7.20 -3.28 16.87
C MET A 48 -7.00 -2.63 18.23
N LYS A 49 -7.74 -3.10 19.24
CA LYS A 49 -7.46 -2.72 20.62
C LYS A 49 -6.26 -3.53 21.10
N ASP A 50 -5.19 -2.84 21.48
CA ASP A 50 -4.08 -3.51 22.14
C ASP A 50 -4.56 -3.97 23.53
N SER A 51 -4.31 -5.23 23.85
CA SER A 51 -4.67 -5.84 25.14
C SER A 51 -3.43 -6.21 25.96
N THR A 52 -2.25 -5.89 25.44
CA THR A 52 -0.94 -6.25 25.98
C THR A 52 -0.30 -5.10 26.77
N GLY A 53 -0.64 -3.85 26.48
CA GLY A 53 -0.36 -2.69 27.34
C GLY A 53 -1.56 -2.38 28.24
N GLY A 54 -1.33 -1.99 29.50
CA GLY A 54 -2.40 -1.72 30.49
C GLY A 54 -3.29 -0.49 30.21
N GLY A 55 -3.53 -0.12 28.95
CA GLY A 55 -4.34 1.02 28.52
C GLY A 55 -5.16 0.73 27.25
N ASP A 56 -6.13 1.60 26.97
CA ASP A 56 -7.02 1.55 25.78
C ASP A 56 -6.30 2.07 24.53
N GLU A 57 -5.08 1.58 24.25
CA GLU A 57 -4.35 1.99 23.05
C GLU A 57 -4.88 1.22 21.82
N THR A 58 -5.19 1.96 20.76
CA THR A 58 -5.68 1.40 19.50
C THR A 58 -4.56 1.39 18.48
N VAL A 59 -4.24 0.22 17.94
CA VAL A 59 -3.29 0.05 16.84
C VAL A 59 -4.03 0.05 15.53
N ARG A 60 -3.62 0.94 14.62
CA ARG A 60 -4.12 0.99 13.25
C ARG A 60 -3.27 0.11 12.34
N LEU A 61 -3.93 -0.77 11.58
CA LEU A 61 -3.31 -1.67 10.63
C LEU A 61 -3.91 -1.46 9.24
N ILE A 62 -3.02 -1.38 8.25
CA ILE A 62 -3.34 -1.34 6.84
C ILE A 62 -3.22 -2.77 6.31
N VAL A 63 -4.29 -3.26 5.69
CA VAL A 63 -4.34 -4.54 5.00
C VAL A 63 -4.47 -4.28 3.50
N ASP A 64 -3.43 -4.64 2.77
CA ASP A 64 -3.33 -4.49 1.33
C ASP A 64 -3.11 -5.84 0.66
N MET A 65 -4.07 -6.25 -0.16
CA MET A 65 -4.10 -7.58 -0.76
C MET A 65 -3.30 -7.70 -2.06
N ASP A 66 -2.85 -6.58 -2.62
CA ASP A 66 -2.11 -6.52 -3.87
C ASP A 66 -0.91 -5.57 -3.76
N PHE A 67 -0.25 -5.62 -2.61
CA PHE A 67 0.79 -4.68 -2.22
C PHE A 67 1.99 -4.73 -3.16
N LYS A 68 2.45 -5.94 -3.50
CA LYS A 68 3.64 -6.14 -4.34
C LYS A 68 3.49 -5.58 -5.74
N SER A 69 2.29 -5.62 -6.33
CA SER A 69 2.05 -5.10 -7.68
C SER A 69 2.27 -3.58 -7.77
N GLN A 70 2.20 -2.88 -6.64
CA GLN A 70 2.48 -1.44 -6.55
C GLN A 70 3.95 -1.10 -6.79
N PHE A 71 4.84 -2.08 -6.65
CA PHE A 71 6.29 -1.93 -6.79
C PHE A 71 6.85 -2.58 -8.05
N GLU A 72 5.99 -3.03 -8.97
CA GLU A 72 6.43 -3.65 -10.22
C GLU A 72 6.83 -2.58 -11.24
N LEU A 73 8.10 -2.59 -11.64
CA LEU A 73 8.61 -1.74 -12.72
C LEU A 73 8.46 -2.45 -14.07
N ALA A 74 8.15 -1.67 -15.11
CA ALA A 74 8.11 -2.18 -16.49
C ALA A 74 9.49 -2.70 -16.97
N ARG A 75 10.59 -2.20 -16.39
CA ARG A 75 11.98 -2.59 -16.70
C ARG A 75 12.85 -2.61 -15.43
N PRO A 76 12.77 -3.67 -14.61
CA PRO A 76 13.53 -3.73 -13.37
C PRO A 76 14.98 -4.18 -13.63
N ILE A 77 15.93 -3.62 -12.88
CA ILE A 77 17.33 -4.10 -12.81
C ILE A 77 17.44 -5.19 -11.73
N SER A 78 18.48 -6.03 -11.78
CA SER A 78 18.61 -7.20 -10.89
C SER A 78 18.49 -6.86 -9.40
N THR A 79 19.11 -5.77 -8.94
CA THR A 79 19.03 -5.33 -7.54
C THR A 79 17.62 -4.89 -7.14
N TYR A 80 16.87 -4.28 -8.06
CA TYR A 80 15.49 -3.90 -7.80
C TYR A 80 14.58 -5.13 -7.79
N LEU A 81 14.82 -6.11 -8.68
CA LEU A 81 14.11 -7.38 -8.68
C LEU A 81 14.26 -8.12 -7.35
N GLU A 82 15.47 -8.17 -6.78
CA GLU A 82 15.70 -8.81 -5.48
C GLU A 82 14.86 -8.15 -4.36
N LEU A 83 14.78 -6.82 -4.36
CA LEU A 83 13.95 -6.06 -3.43
C LEU A 83 12.45 -6.34 -3.65
N THR A 84 11.94 -6.21 -4.88
CA THR A 84 10.52 -6.49 -5.17
C THR A 84 10.15 -7.95 -4.89
N VAL A 85 11.06 -8.90 -5.14
CA VAL A 85 10.85 -10.32 -4.81
C VAL A 85 10.66 -10.52 -3.31
N SER A 86 11.41 -9.79 -2.48
CA SER A 86 11.31 -9.84 -1.02
C SER A 86 10.04 -9.20 -0.44
N LEU A 87 9.34 -8.36 -1.22
CA LEU A 87 8.11 -7.72 -0.75
C LEU A 87 6.97 -8.75 -0.62
N PRO A 88 6.14 -8.62 0.44
CA PRO A 88 4.98 -9.48 0.61
C PRO A 88 3.91 -9.15 -0.43
N SER A 89 3.25 -10.17 -0.98
CA SER A 89 2.10 -9.98 -1.87
C SER A 89 0.90 -9.36 -1.14
N ILE A 90 0.73 -9.70 0.14
CA ILE A 90 -0.28 -9.14 1.03
C ILE A 90 0.46 -8.41 2.16
N PHE A 91 0.27 -7.11 2.28
CA PHE A 91 0.80 -6.33 3.39
C PHE A 91 -0.24 -6.25 4.50
N VAL A 92 0.22 -6.50 5.73
CA VAL A 92 -0.54 -6.28 6.96
C VAL A 92 0.43 -5.61 7.93
N GLY A 93 0.23 -4.33 8.21
CA GLY A 93 1.16 -3.60 9.06
C GLY A 93 0.68 -2.21 9.43
N SER A 94 1.36 -1.60 10.39
CA SER A 94 1.10 -0.21 10.74
C SER A 94 1.60 0.73 9.65
N GLU A 95 1.22 1.99 9.78
CA GLU A 95 1.66 3.04 8.88
C GLU A 95 3.18 3.24 8.93
N GLU A 96 3.80 3.16 10.10
CA GLU A 96 5.25 3.29 10.25
C GLU A 96 6.01 2.22 9.45
N LYS A 97 5.46 1.00 9.41
CA LYS A 97 6.01 -0.09 8.60
C LYS A 97 5.79 0.12 7.11
N LEU A 98 4.65 0.69 6.73
CA LEU A 98 4.41 1.07 5.35
C LEU A 98 5.41 2.15 4.89
N ILE A 99 5.65 3.17 5.72
CA ILE A 99 6.66 4.23 5.49
C ILE A 99 8.03 3.61 5.28
N GLU A 100 8.46 2.73 6.18
CA GLU A 100 9.79 2.11 6.14
C GLU A 100 10.03 1.40 4.80
N ILE A 101 9.05 0.61 4.34
CA ILE A 101 9.12 -0.11 3.06
C ILE A 101 9.19 0.87 1.88
N ILE A 102 8.34 1.90 1.86
CA ILE A 102 8.32 2.90 0.79
C ILE A 102 9.62 3.70 0.74
N CYS A 103 10.18 4.06 1.89
CA CYS A 103 11.46 4.76 1.98
C CYS A 103 12.61 3.91 1.44
N LEU A 104 12.66 2.62 1.78
CA LEU A 104 13.66 1.69 1.25
C LEU A 104 13.56 1.57 -0.28
N ASP A 105 12.33 1.47 -0.81
CA ASP A 105 12.11 1.41 -2.26
C ASP A 105 12.53 2.72 -2.95
N CYS A 106 12.17 3.88 -2.38
CA CYS A 106 12.55 5.19 -2.90
C CYS A 106 14.07 5.38 -2.94
N LEU A 107 14.78 4.94 -1.89
CA LEU A 107 16.25 4.96 -1.85
C LEU A 107 16.87 4.06 -2.93
N ALA A 108 16.37 2.82 -3.07
CA ALA A 108 16.83 1.90 -4.10
C ALA A 108 16.57 2.45 -5.51
N HIS A 109 15.46 3.15 -5.70
CA HIS A 109 15.13 3.77 -6.98
C HIS A 109 15.97 5.02 -7.27
N SER A 110 16.30 5.82 -6.25
CA SER A 110 17.20 6.98 -6.40
C SER A 110 18.58 6.55 -6.94
N ILE A 111 19.08 5.38 -6.52
CA ILE A 111 20.30 4.77 -7.08
C ILE A 111 20.14 4.40 -8.56
N ASN A 112 18.92 4.08 -9.02
CA ASN A 112 18.61 3.69 -10.40
C ASN A 112 18.52 4.89 -11.38
N ASN A 113 18.50 6.13 -10.89
CA ASN A 113 18.28 7.35 -11.70
C ASN A 113 19.51 7.82 -12.53
N PHE A 114 20.22 6.90 -13.20
CA PHE A 114 21.27 7.24 -14.17
C PHE A 114 20.99 6.78 -15.62
N LEU A 115 19.93 6.01 -15.91
CA LEU A 115 19.54 5.70 -17.29
C LEU A 115 18.11 6.17 -17.56
N LYS A 116 18.03 7.24 -18.36
CA LYS A 116 16.82 8.00 -18.69
C LYS A 116 15.71 7.17 -19.37
N THR A 117 14.50 7.74 -19.24
CA THR A 117 13.34 7.70 -20.15
C THR A 117 12.31 6.56 -20.00
N THR A 118 11.05 6.99 -19.83
CA THR A 118 9.80 6.27 -20.11
C THR A 118 9.66 4.88 -19.47
N GLN A 119 9.01 4.81 -18.31
CA GLN A 119 7.81 3.98 -18.08
C GLN A 119 7.40 4.03 -16.59
N ARG A 120 6.16 4.48 -16.40
CA ARG A 120 5.16 4.10 -15.40
C ARG A 120 5.65 3.74 -14.00
N TRP A 121 5.68 4.75 -13.15
CA TRP A 121 5.50 4.54 -11.73
C TRP A 121 4.03 4.21 -11.44
N ASN A 122 3.76 3.23 -10.56
CA ASN A 122 2.59 3.28 -9.70
C ASN A 122 2.95 4.21 -8.54
N LEU A 123 2.80 5.52 -8.75
CA LEU A 123 3.01 6.57 -7.73
C LEU A 123 1.90 6.58 -6.66
N ASP A 124 1.21 5.45 -6.49
CA ASP A 124 -0.01 5.30 -5.71
C ASP A 124 0.32 5.36 -4.21
N LEU A 125 1.48 4.81 -3.82
CA LEU A 125 2.00 4.88 -2.45
C LEU A 125 2.64 6.23 -2.08
N ILE A 126 3.28 6.92 -3.04
CA ILE A 126 3.86 8.26 -2.78
C ILE A 126 2.76 9.32 -2.66
N VAL A 127 1.60 9.12 -3.31
CA VAL A 127 0.43 10.01 -3.16
C VAL A 127 -0.39 9.69 -1.92
N LEU A 128 -0.43 8.44 -1.45
CA LEU A 128 -0.93 8.11 -0.11
C LEU A 128 -0.28 9.04 0.94
N PHE A 129 1.03 9.28 0.87
CA PHE A 129 1.70 10.23 1.78
C PHE A 129 1.34 11.70 1.54
N SER A 130 1.20 12.14 0.28
CA SER A 130 1.04 13.58 -0.01
C SER A 130 -0.40 14.09 0.10
N TYR A 131 -1.42 13.21 0.06
CA TYR A 131 -2.83 13.60 0.06
C TYR A 131 -3.68 13.03 1.21
N CYS A 132 -3.24 11.99 1.94
CA CYS A 132 -4.03 11.49 3.07
C CYS A 132 -3.95 12.34 4.34
N GLN A 133 -3.12 13.39 4.44
CA GLN A 133 -2.95 14.13 5.71
C GLN A 133 -2.85 13.17 6.91
N ILE A 134 -1.96 12.19 6.78
CA ILE A 134 -1.45 11.48 7.93
C ILE A 134 -0.07 12.06 8.25
#